data_AF-A0A955II03-F1
#
_entry.id   AF-A0A955II03-F1
#
_cell.length_a   1.000
_cell.length_b   1.000
_cell.length_c   1.000
_cell.angle_alpha   90.00
_cell.angle_beta   90.00
_cell.angle_gamma   90.00
#
_symmetry.space_group_name_H-M   'P 1'
#
loop_
_entity.id
_entity.type
_entity.pdbx_description
1 polymer ?
#
loop_
_entity_poly.entity_id
_entity_poly.type
_entity_poly.pdbx_seq_one_letter_code
_entity_poly.pdbx_strand_id
1 'polypeptide(L)'
;MPSTNGTTPPTIAAPPAWPRTAAPRRIAFLGWARLSAQWREGSGYNLSASELAAGLALSGHSVFALRSGMDYSPLPGMRIRPHETWRGVECFRLVNSPNLAPAVFNFTNMGHETACPRQCAVITRWLDEIDAEIVHVHSLEGYPMDIVAAIRATGRPVVVTPHNYHYVCPQVDLLRHENGVCLDYDGGRACVGCLRPAPAWKARLRRRFEQSIATIFGKGVAAIVRNEILEPANHAKRVAGDPTAPSRGIEGGGSNGSTPGSAKPRRGRRAAELASSPPDPELALGFEGVEPDPSHTGLIQHNLTLDADEAWAQPQACEPDTNERFLASTHHLTVLNEYGTRRAAGAAALAAASLVTPPSRFMGRVYESMGVPAERIRHVRLGQPHFDQI
;
A
#
# COMPACT_ATOMS: atom_id res chain seq x y z
N MET A 1 3.51 26.13 -26.40
CA MET A 1 2.95 26.97 -25.31
C MET A 1 1.99 26.10 -24.52
N PRO A 2 2.24 25.82 -23.23
CA PRO A 2 1.32 25.01 -22.44
C PRO A 2 0.15 25.89 -21.99
N SER A 3 -1.07 25.46 -22.32
CA SER A 3 -2.32 26.04 -21.83
C SER A 3 -2.41 25.83 -20.32
N THR A 4 -2.32 26.94 -19.58
CA THR A 4 -2.57 27.05 -18.15
C THR A 4 -4.07 27.19 -17.91
N ASN A 5 -4.82 26.08 -17.89
CA ASN A 5 -6.11 26.08 -17.23
C ASN A 5 -5.86 25.91 -15.73
N GLY A 6 -5.60 27.05 -15.07
CA GLY A 6 -5.45 27.18 -13.63
C GLY A 6 -6.80 27.08 -12.92
N THR A 7 -7.39 25.89 -12.91
CA THR A 7 -8.46 25.59 -11.96
C THR A 7 -7.79 25.35 -10.61
N THR A 8 -7.85 26.33 -9.71
CA THR A 8 -7.43 26.15 -8.32
C THR A 8 -8.14 24.90 -7.78
N PRO A 9 -7.42 23.90 -7.27
CA PRO A 9 -8.05 22.69 -6.75
C PRO A 9 -9.05 23.08 -5.65
N PRO A 10 -10.22 22.45 -5.58
CA PRO A 10 -11.25 22.82 -4.61
C PRO A 10 -10.68 22.71 -3.20
N THR A 11 -10.55 23.85 -2.53
CA THR A 11 -10.16 23.92 -1.12
C THR A 11 -11.29 23.33 -0.30
N ILE A 12 -11.03 22.21 0.38
CA ILE A 12 -12.00 21.66 1.33
C ILE A 12 -12.14 22.64 2.49
N ALA A 13 -13.35 23.15 2.69
CA ALA A 13 -13.68 23.96 3.86
C ALA A 13 -13.63 23.06 5.10
N ALA A 14 -12.86 23.45 6.11
CA ALA A 14 -12.82 22.71 7.36
C ALA A 14 -14.19 22.80 8.07
N PRO A 15 -14.68 21.70 8.66
CA PRO A 15 -15.92 21.73 9.45
C PRO A 15 -15.86 22.79 10.57
N PRO A 16 -17.02 23.29 11.05
CA PRO A 16 -17.07 24.13 12.23
C PRO A 16 -16.33 23.46 13.41
N ALA A 17 -15.53 24.24 14.14
CA ALA A 17 -14.70 23.78 15.26
C ALA A 17 -13.56 22.79 14.91
N TRP A 18 -13.21 22.61 13.62
CA TRP A 18 -12.02 21.83 13.26
C TRP A 18 -10.74 22.48 13.84
N PRO A 19 -9.84 21.72 14.48
CA PRO A 19 -8.61 22.27 15.05
C PRO A 19 -7.74 22.95 14.00
N ARG A 20 -7.20 24.13 14.31
CA ARG A 20 -6.23 24.84 13.46
C ARG A 20 -4.91 24.99 14.20
N THR A 21 -3.81 24.78 13.51
CA THR A 21 -2.49 25.04 14.05
C THR A 21 -2.18 26.54 14.04
N ALA A 22 -1.60 27.05 15.13
CA ALA A 22 -1.01 28.38 15.17
C ALA A 22 0.41 28.41 14.54
N ALA A 23 1.01 27.24 14.30
CA ALA A 23 2.33 27.10 13.71
C ALA A 23 2.26 26.08 12.55
N PRO A 24 1.93 26.53 11.33
CA PRO A 24 1.95 25.69 10.14
C PRO A 24 3.29 24.99 9.96
N ARG A 25 3.26 23.76 9.46
CA ARG A 25 4.44 22.93 9.19
C ARG A 25 4.36 22.33 7.80
N ARG A 26 5.52 22.01 7.23
CA ARG A 26 5.67 21.30 5.95
C ARG A 26 5.97 19.83 6.20
N ILE A 27 4.99 18.97 5.92
CA ILE A 27 5.01 17.56 6.31
C ILE A 27 5.01 16.69 5.05
N ALA A 28 6.01 15.83 4.90
CA ALA A 28 6.13 14.90 3.78
C ALA A 28 5.71 13.48 4.20
N PHE A 29 4.76 12.88 3.50
CA PHE A 29 4.30 11.52 3.67
C PHE A 29 5.03 10.59 2.70
N LEU A 30 5.49 9.44 3.18
CA LEU A 30 6.04 8.36 2.34
C LEU A 30 5.17 7.10 2.40
N GLY A 31 4.79 6.58 1.23
CA GLY A 31 4.01 5.34 1.08
C GLY A 31 4.00 4.87 -0.38
N TRP A 32 3.32 3.79 -0.71
CA TRP A 32 3.29 3.31 -2.11
C TRP A 32 1.97 3.57 -2.84
N ALA A 33 0.88 3.62 -2.08
CA ALA A 33 -0.45 3.88 -2.61
C ALA A 33 -0.68 5.35 -2.94
N ARG A 34 -1.57 5.56 -3.91
CA ARG A 34 -2.18 6.85 -4.23
C ARG A 34 -3.20 7.20 -3.16
N LEU A 35 -3.03 8.32 -2.46
CA LEU A 35 -3.91 8.71 -1.35
C LEU A 35 -5.38 8.84 -1.79
N SER A 36 -5.64 9.41 -2.97
CA SER A 36 -7.01 9.54 -3.51
C SER A 36 -7.70 8.20 -3.80
N ALA A 37 -6.94 7.12 -3.96
CA ALA A 37 -7.53 5.79 -4.13
C ALA A 37 -8.00 5.18 -2.80
N GLN A 38 -7.62 5.77 -1.66
CA GLN A 38 -7.97 5.32 -0.31
C GLN A 38 -7.81 3.78 -0.18
N TRP A 39 -8.79 3.06 0.36
CA TRP A 39 -8.69 1.60 0.55
C TRP A 39 -8.49 0.79 -0.74
N ARG A 40 -8.90 1.31 -1.91
CA ARG A 40 -8.78 0.59 -3.19
C ARG A 40 -7.32 0.30 -3.54
N GLU A 41 -6.41 1.10 -3.03
CA GLU A 41 -4.98 0.89 -3.15
C GLU A 41 -4.36 0.98 -1.76
N GLY A 42 -3.96 -0.15 -1.19
CA GLY A 42 -3.35 -0.19 0.14
C GLY A 42 -4.31 -0.39 1.32
N SER A 43 -5.59 -0.65 1.09
CA SER A 43 -6.54 -1.08 2.14
C SER A 43 -6.54 -0.12 3.35
N GLY A 44 -6.65 -0.64 4.57
CA GLY A 44 -6.74 0.12 5.82
C GLY A 44 -5.57 1.07 6.07
N TYR A 45 -4.35 0.71 5.63
CA TYR A 45 -3.20 1.60 5.85
C TYR A 45 -3.37 2.90 5.06
N ASN A 46 -3.79 2.80 3.79
CA ASN A 46 -3.91 3.98 2.93
C ASN A 46 -5.11 4.81 3.35
N LEU A 47 -6.20 4.18 3.80
CA LEU A 47 -7.32 4.90 4.42
C LEU A 47 -6.87 5.72 5.64
N SER A 48 -6.10 5.11 6.55
CA SER A 48 -5.56 5.84 7.71
C SER A 48 -4.61 6.96 7.30
N ALA A 49 -3.69 6.69 6.36
CA ALA A 49 -2.72 7.67 5.87
C ALA A 49 -3.40 8.86 5.16
N SER A 50 -4.39 8.57 4.32
CA SER A 50 -5.09 9.57 3.52
C SER A 50 -5.94 10.49 4.40
N GLU A 51 -6.70 9.94 5.36
CA GLU A 51 -7.50 10.75 6.27
C GLU A 51 -6.62 11.58 7.22
N LEU A 52 -5.49 11.04 7.68
CA LEU A 52 -4.52 11.82 8.47
C LEU A 52 -3.93 12.98 7.65
N ALA A 53 -3.50 12.71 6.41
CA ALA A 53 -2.93 13.74 5.54
C ALA A 53 -3.94 14.86 5.25
N ALA A 54 -5.19 14.49 4.93
CA ALA A 54 -6.28 15.44 4.74
C ALA A 54 -6.57 16.24 6.03
N GLY A 55 -6.61 15.58 7.18
CA GLY A 55 -6.82 16.23 8.48
C GLY A 55 -5.72 17.24 8.84
N LEU A 56 -4.46 16.93 8.53
CA LEU A 56 -3.33 17.86 8.73
C LEU A 56 -3.41 19.06 7.78
N ALA A 57 -3.78 18.85 6.51
CA ALA A 57 -3.99 19.93 5.56
C ALA A 57 -5.14 20.85 6.02
N LEU A 58 -6.28 20.27 6.46
CA LEU A 58 -7.39 21.01 7.05
C LEU A 58 -6.99 21.74 8.33
N SER A 59 -6.02 21.23 9.08
CA SER A 59 -5.51 21.91 10.27
C SER A 59 -4.58 23.09 9.94
N GLY A 60 -4.22 23.31 8.67
CA GLY A 60 -3.40 24.44 8.20
C GLY A 60 -1.93 24.09 7.92
N HIS A 61 -1.56 22.80 7.90
CA HIS A 61 -0.23 22.37 7.49
C HIS A 61 -0.12 22.28 5.96
N SER A 62 1.10 22.42 5.42
CA SER A 62 1.40 22.06 4.03
C SER A 62 1.78 20.59 3.97
N VAL A 63 0.98 19.77 3.30
CA VAL A 63 1.16 18.32 3.28
C VAL A 63 1.52 17.86 1.87
N PHE A 64 2.60 17.11 1.77
CA PHE A 64 3.11 16.54 0.53
C PHE A 64 3.12 15.02 0.66
N ALA A 65 2.73 14.28 -0.36
CA ALA A 65 2.77 12.82 -0.33
C ALA A 65 3.58 12.29 -1.50
N LEU A 66 4.61 11.50 -1.23
CA LEU A 66 5.36 10.80 -2.26
C LEU A 66 4.93 9.34 -2.26
N ARG A 67 4.46 8.87 -3.43
CA ARG A 67 4.29 7.45 -3.70
C ARG A 67 5.51 6.85 -4.39
N SER A 68 5.88 5.61 -4.06
CA SER A 68 6.96 4.88 -4.73
C SER A 68 6.60 3.44 -5.10
N GLY A 69 7.36 2.89 -6.05
CA GLY A 69 7.32 1.48 -6.41
C GLY A 69 6.19 1.07 -7.34
N MET A 70 5.38 2.01 -7.84
CA MET A 70 4.20 1.73 -8.68
C MET A 70 4.33 2.27 -10.11
N ASP A 71 5.11 3.34 -10.32
CA ASP A 71 5.21 4.07 -11.59
C ASP A 71 6.52 3.79 -12.34
N TYR A 72 6.42 3.39 -13.60
CA TYR A 72 7.54 2.98 -14.44
C TYR A 72 7.41 3.53 -15.86
N SER A 73 8.54 3.93 -16.42
CA SER A 73 8.63 4.55 -17.74
C SER A 73 9.84 4.01 -18.49
N PRO A 74 9.80 3.98 -19.84
CA PRO A 74 10.94 3.58 -20.67
C PRO A 74 12.06 4.61 -20.61
N LEU A 75 11.74 5.88 -20.33
CA LEU A 75 12.76 6.91 -20.14
C LEU A 75 13.65 6.55 -18.95
N PRO A 76 14.98 6.51 -19.12
CA PRO A 76 15.90 6.09 -18.08
C PRO A 76 15.90 7.05 -16.89
N GLY A 77 16.39 6.55 -15.75
CA GLY A 77 16.57 7.35 -14.53
C GLY A 77 15.32 7.44 -13.65
N MET A 78 15.59 7.60 -12.34
CA MET A 78 14.58 7.91 -11.33
C MET A 78 14.24 9.40 -11.37
N ARG A 79 12.96 9.71 -11.20
CA ARG A 79 12.49 11.09 -11.15
C ARG A 79 11.20 11.18 -10.36
N ILE A 80 11.07 12.25 -9.60
CA ILE A 80 9.84 12.57 -8.89
C ILE A 80 9.02 13.52 -9.77
N ARG A 81 7.72 13.27 -9.88
CA ARG A 81 6.79 14.05 -10.70
C ARG A 81 5.53 14.38 -9.89
N PRO A 82 5.00 15.60 -10.01
CA PRO A 82 3.66 15.89 -9.53
C PRO A 82 2.65 14.91 -10.14
N HIS A 83 1.70 14.48 -9.33
CA HIS A 83 0.66 13.52 -9.72
C HIS A 83 -0.73 14.13 -9.67
N GLU A 84 -1.09 14.70 -8.53
CA GLU A 84 -2.40 15.30 -8.29
C GLU A 84 -2.35 16.20 -7.05
N THR A 85 -3.39 17.00 -6.86
CA THR A 85 -3.68 17.62 -5.57
C THR A 85 -4.98 17.01 -5.06
N TRP A 86 -4.95 16.42 -3.87
CA TRP A 86 -6.11 15.73 -3.29
C TRP A 86 -6.37 16.25 -1.89
N ARG A 87 -7.55 16.83 -1.65
CA ARG A 87 -7.96 17.35 -0.33
C ARG A 87 -6.94 18.29 0.34
N GLY A 88 -6.28 19.15 -0.43
CA GLY A 88 -5.24 20.06 0.06
C GLY A 88 -3.85 19.41 0.25
N VAL A 89 -3.69 18.14 -0.15
CA VAL A 89 -2.40 17.42 -0.16
C VAL A 89 -1.81 17.45 -1.56
N GLU A 90 -0.54 17.85 -1.68
CA GLU A 90 0.21 17.78 -2.95
C GLU A 90 0.83 16.39 -3.12
N CYS A 91 0.34 15.62 -4.10
CA CYS A 91 0.77 14.24 -4.32
C CYS A 91 1.78 14.13 -5.46
N PHE A 92 2.86 13.40 -5.21
CA PHE A 92 3.97 13.14 -6.11
C PHE A 92 4.16 11.64 -6.31
N ARG A 93 4.76 11.26 -7.44
CA ARG A 93 5.15 9.88 -7.74
C ARG A 93 6.63 9.76 -8.07
N LEU A 94 7.30 8.77 -7.50
CA LEU A 94 8.64 8.35 -7.88
C LEU A 94 8.55 7.35 -9.05
N VAL A 95 9.00 7.80 -10.21
CA VAL A 95 9.04 7.00 -11.43
C VAL A 95 10.36 6.23 -11.50
N ASN A 96 10.30 4.95 -11.89
CA ASN A 96 11.43 4.04 -12.06
C ASN A 96 12.20 3.69 -10.77
N SER A 97 11.49 3.54 -9.66
CA SER A 97 12.09 3.01 -8.42
C SER A 97 12.70 1.60 -8.65
N PRO A 98 13.93 1.33 -8.17
CA PRO A 98 14.49 -0.01 -8.12
C PRO A 98 13.63 -0.96 -7.29
N ASN A 99 13.05 -0.45 -6.21
CA ASN A 99 12.15 -1.17 -5.32
C ASN A 99 10.70 -1.10 -5.80
N LEU A 100 10.02 -2.23 -5.79
CA LEU A 100 8.62 -2.37 -6.20
C LEU A 100 7.69 -2.31 -4.98
N ALA A 101 6.46 -1.89 -5.23
CA ALA A 101 5.34 -2.10 -4.33
C ALA A 101 4.18 -2.76 -5.08
N PRO A 102 3.27 -3.48 -4.41
CA PRO A 102 3.38 -3.97 -3.05
C PRO A 102 4.55 -4.96 -2.85
N ALA A 103 4.87 -5.29 -1.59
CA ALA A 103 6.04 -6.07 -1.15
C ALA A 103 6.22 -7.40 -1.89
N VAL A 104 5.12 -8.07 -2.25
CA VAL A 104 5.14 -9.31 -3.04
C VAL A 104 5.94 -9.18 -4.34
N PHE A 105 5.91 -8.02 -5.00
CA PHE A 105 6.68 -7.80 -6.23
C PHE A 105 8.17 -7.52 -5.98
N ASN A 106 8.53 -7.14 -4.75
CA ASN A 106 9.89 -6.85 -4.34
C ASN A 106 10.57 -8.02 -3.59
N PHE A 107 9.85 -9.10 -3.31
CA PHE A 107 10.32 -10.22 -2.48
C PHE A 107 11.62 -10.90 -2.95
N THR A 108 11.98 -10.75 -4.22
CA THR A 108 13.22 -11.28 -4.83
C THR A 108 14.29 -10.19 -5.06
N ASN A 109 14.15 -9.03 -4.41
CA ASN A 109 14.97 -7.83 -4.62
C ASN A 109 15.54 -7.29 -3.30
N MET A 110 15.84 -8.18 -2.35
CA MET A 110 16.23 -7.83 -0.98
C MET A 110 17.44 -6.91 -0.90
N GLY A 111 18.42 -7.07 -1.80
CA GLY A 111 19.59 -6.19 -1.85
C GLY A 111 19.24 -4.71 -2.04
N HIS A 112 18.41 -4.38 -3.04
CA HIS A 112 17.95 -3.00 -3.26
C HIS A 112 16.99 -2.51 -2.18
N GLU A 113 16.23 -3.43 -1.57
CA GLU A 113 15.31 -3.09 -0.49
C GLU A 113 16.06 -2.79 0.81
N THR A 114 17.17 -3.49 1.06
CA THR A 114 18.04 -3.23 2.21
C THR A 114 18.67 -1.85 2.09
N ALA A 115 19.26 -1.54 0.94
CA ALA A 115 19.91 -0.26 0.71
C ALA A 115 19.85 0.18 -0.76
N CYS A 116 19.54 1.45 -0.99
CA CYS A 116 19.66 2.05 -2.32
C CYS A 116 20.05 3.54 -2.23
N PRO A 117 21.35 3.86 -2.10
CA PRO A 117 21.83 5.23 -1.95
C PRO A 117 21.36 6.18 -3.06
N ARG A 118 21.22 5.67 -4.30
CA ARG A 118 20.70 6.45 -5.43
C ARG A 118 19.24 6.84 -5.24
N GLN A 119 18.42 5.96 -4.69
CA GLN A 119 17.01 6.25 -4.42
C GLN A 119 16.90 7.21 -3.25
N CYS A 120 17.71 7.01 -2.20
CA CYS A 120 17.83 7.94 -1.08
C CYS A 120 18.16 9.35 -1.54
N ALA A 121 19.20 9.53 -2.37
CA ALA A 121 19.60 10.84 -2.88
C ALA A 121 18.50 11.55 -3.69
N VAL A 122 17.70 10.81 -4.47
CA VAL A 122 16.58 11.39 -5.22
C VAL A 122 15.46 11.87 -4.28
N ILE A 123 15.16 11.08 -3.24
CA ILE A 123 14.11 11.42 -2.28
C ILE A 123 14.55 12.56 -1.37
N THR A 124 15.77 12.54 -0.84
CA THR A 124 16.26 13.63 0.03
C THR A 124 16.33 14.95 -0.73
N ARG A 125 16.77 14.94 -2.00
CA ARG A 125 16.72 16.14 -2.84
C ARG A 125 15.29 16.66 -3.01
N TRP A 126 14.32 15.78 -3.24
CA TRP A 126 12.92 16.20 -3.31
C TRP A 126 12.42 16.78 -1.98
N LEU A 127 12.81 16.20 -0.84
CA LEU A 127 12.48 16.75 0.49
C LEU A 127 13.08 18.16 0.69
N ASP A 128 14.26 18.43 0.13
CA ASP A 128 14.84 19.78 0.08
C ASP A 128 14.02 20.70 -0.85
N GLU A 129 13.66 20.24 -2.05
CA GLU A 129 12.86 21.01 -3.02
C GLU A 129 11.50 21.45 -2.48
N ILE A 130 10.89 20.66 -1.59
CA ILE A 130 9.62 21.01 -0.92
C ILE A 130 9.82 21.60 0.47
N ASP A 131 11.04 21.93 0.89
CA ASP A 131 11.37 22.43 2.24
C ASP A 131 10.69 21.62 3.36
N ALA A 132 10.71 20.29 3.27
CA ALA A 132 10.05 19.43 4.25
C ALA A 132 10.71 19.58 5.63
N GLU A 133 9.90 19.88 6.65
CA GLU A 133 10.35 19.98 8.04
C GLU A 133 10.21 18.64 8.77
N ILE A 134 9.21 17.83 8.42
CA ILE A 134 8.91 16.55 9.06
C ILE A 134 8.61 15.51 7.98
N VAL A 135 9.11 14.29 8.16
CA VAL A 135 8.74 13.15 7.31
C VAL A 135 7.93 12.13 8.10
N HIS A 136 6.77 11.74 7.59
CA HIS A 136 5.91 10.71 8.16
C HIS A 136 5.81 9.51 7.21
N VAL A 137 6.43 8.40 7.60
CA VAL A 137 6.44 7.16 6.81
C VAL A 137 5.26 6.29 7.21
N HIS A 138 4.40 5.95 6.25
CA HIS A 138 3.31 4.99 6.40
C HIS A 138 3.64 3.62 5.81
N SER A 139 4.46 3.57 4.76
CA SER A 139 5.02 2.31 4.26
C SER A 139 6.35 2.56 3.56
N LEU A 140 7.29 1.63 3.73
CA LEU A 140 8.54 1.58 2.95
C LEU A 140 8.48 0.56 1.81
N GLU A 141 7.33 -0.04 1.51
CA GLU A 141 7.21 -0.80 0.26
C GLU A 141 7.48 0.14 -0.91
N GLY A 142 8.33 -0.28 -1.84
CA GLY A 142 8.81 0.58 -2.93
C GLY A 142 9.94 1.56 -2.54
N TYR A 143 10.44 1.53 -1.30
CA TYR A 143 11.57 2.30 -0.79
C TYR A 143 12.68 1.37 -0.28
N PRO A 144 13.94 1.84 -0.17
CA PRO A 144 14.96 1.10 0.54
C PRO A 144 14.87 1.39 2.05
N MET A 145 15.32 0.46 2.90
CA MET A 145 15.26 0.60 4.37
C MET A 145 16.20 1.69 4.89
N ASP A 146 17.33 1.91 4.22
CA ASP A 146 18.31 2.95 4.55
C ASP A 146 17.78 4.39 4.37
N ILE A 147 16.60 4.59 3.78
CA ILE A 147 15.99 5.92 3.62
C ILE A 147 15.74 6.63 4.95
N VAL A 148 15.35 5.91 6.00
CA VAL A 148 15.04 6.54 7.29
C VAL A 148 16.29 7.18 7.89
N ALA A 149 17.40 6.43 7.91
CA ALA A 149 18.67 6.95 8.36
C ALA A 149 19.18 8.09 7.45
N ALA A 150 19.02 7.96 6.13
CA ALA A 150 19.40 9.01 5.19
C ALA A 150 18.65 10.32 5.42
N ILE A 151 17.34 10.27 5.72
CA ILE A 151 16.55 11.47 6.04
C ILE A 151 16.96 12.04 7.41
N ARG A 152 17.16 11.20 8.42
CA ARG A 152 17.58 11.63 9.75
C ARG A 152 18.95 12.33 9.72
N ALA A 153 19.85 11.89 8.84
CA ALA A 153 21.14 12.52 8.61
C ALA A 153 21.04 13.96 8.06
N THR A 154 19.90 14.36 7.48
CA THR A 154 19.66 15.75 7.07
C THR A 154 19.11 16.62 8.21
N GLY A 155 19.03 16.10 9.44
CA GLY A 155 18.45 16.79 10.59
C GLY A 155 16.93 16.73 10.69
N ARG A 156 16.23 16.20 9.68
CA ARG A 156 14.76 16.11 9.69
C ARG A 156 14.27 15.05 10.68
N PRO A 157 13.26 15.34 11.52
CA PRO A 157 12.57 14.30 12.28
C PRO A 157 11.82 13.35 11.34
N VAL A 158 11.85 12.06 11.67
CA VAL A 158 11.11 11.02 10.95
C VAL A 158 10.17 10.31 11.92
N VAL A 159 8.88 10.34 11.60
CA VAL A 159 7.86 9.55 12.29
C VAL A 159 7.51 8.35 11.42
N VAL A 160 7.42 7.16 12.00
CA VAL A 160 7.04 5.95 11.29
C VAL A 160 5.77 5.38 11.91
N THR A 161 4.70 5.26 11.14
CA THR A 161 3.53 4.44 11.50
C THR A 161 3.63 3.12 10.74
N PRO A 162 4.15 2.05 11.33
CA PRO A 162 4.05 0.72 10.72
C PRO A 162 2.59 0.29 10.74
N HIS A 163 2.03 -0.15 9.61
CA HIS A 163 0.63 -0.65 9.55
C HIS A 163 0.55 -2.17 9.47
N ASN A 164 1.69 -2.82 9.24
CA ASN A 164 1.88 -4.25 9.18
C ASN A 164 3.33 -4.55 9.61
N TYR A 165 3.76 -5.80 9.48
CA TYR A 165 5.11 -6.23 9.85
C TYR A 165 6.13 -6.08 8.73
N HIS A 166 5.87 -5.26 7.69
CA HIS A 166 6.75 -5.13 6.53
C HIS A 166 8.19 -4.85 6.94
N TYR A 167 8.49 -4.03 7.96
CA TYR A 167 9.87 -3.75 8.37
C TYR A 167 10.69 -5.00 8.72
N VAL A 168 10.04 -6.06 9.19
CA VAL A 168 10.72 -7.27 9.67
C VAL A 168 10.31 -8.53 8.91
N CYS A 169 9.26 -8.44 8.10
CA CYS A 169 8.76 -9.51 7.25
C CYS A 169 8.64 -9.02 5.80
N PRO A 170 9.43 -9.56 4.85
CA PRO A 170 9.32 -9.17 3.44
C PRO A 170 7.97 -9.58 2.80
N GLN A 171 7.20 -10.47 3.43
CA GLN A 171 5.84 -10.79 3.03
C GLN A 171 4.80 -9.79 3.55
N VAL A 172 5.09 -9.07 4.64
CA VAL A 172 4.26 -8.09 5.41
C VAL A 172 3.48 -8.60 6.62
N ASP A 173 3.13 -9.89 6.71
CA ASP A 173 2.13 -10.34 7.72
C ASP A 173 2.67 -11.22 8.86
N LEU A 174 3.96 -11.58 8.85
CA LEU A 174 4.52 -12.62 9.73
C LEU A 174 3.76 -13.96 9.64
N LEU A 175 3.23 -14.26 8.46
CA LEU A 175 2.72 -15.58 8.12
C LEU A 175 3.76 -16.33 7.28
N ARG A 176 3.76 -17.66 7.39
CA ARG A 176 4.52 -18.56 6.53
C ARG A 176 3.58 -19.15 5.49
N HIS A 177 3.96 -19.04 4.22
CA HIS A 177 3.15 -19.48 3.07
C HIS A 177 1.69 -18.97 3.12
N GLU A 178 1.49 -17.76 3.65
CA GLU A 178 0.17 -17.12 3.78
C GLU A 178 -0.87 -17.94 4.60
N ASN A 179 -0.45 -18.92 5.41
CA ASN A 179 -1.38 -19.86 6.07
C ASN A 179 -1.17 -20.03 7.59
N GLY A 180 0.08 -20.00 8.07
CA GLY A 180 0.38 -20.23 9.49
C GLY A 180 1.27 -19.15 10.08
N VAL A 181 1.18 -18.90 11.39
CA VAL A 181 2.02 -17.90 12.06
C VAL A 181 3.49 -18.27 11.95
N CYS A 182 4.31 -17.31 11.50
CA CYS A 182 5.76 -17.47 11.38
C CYS A 182 6.42 -17.18 12.73
N LEU A 183 6.65 -18.23 13.52
CA LEU A 183 7.28 -18.12 14.84
C LEU A 183 8.80 -18.03 14.80
N ASP A 184 9.42 -18.64 13.79
CA ASP A 184 10.86 -18.61 13.57
C ASP A 184 11.11 -18.43 12.07
N TYR A 185 12.00 -17.50 11.74
CA TYR A 185 12.39 -17.19 10.37
C TYR A 185 13.76 -17.79 10.00
N ASP A 186 14.38 -18.53 10.92
CA ASP A 186 15.61 -19.31 10.78
C ASP A 186 16.76 -18.50 10.15
N GLY A 187 17.01 -17.33 10.73
CA GLY A 187 18.01 -16.38 10.22
C GLY A 187 17.76 -15.87 8.78
N GLY A 188 16.56 -16.07 8.27
CA GLY A 188 16.13 -15.74 6.91
C GLY A 188 16.00 -16.95 5.99
N ARG A 189 16.43 -18.16 6.39
CA ARG A 189 16.28 -19.37 5.57
C ARG A 189 14.81 -19.73 5.36
N ALA A 190 13.96 -19.56 6.37
CA ALA A 190 12.54 -19.82 6.24
C ALA A 190 11.81 -18.79 5.35
N CYS A 191 12.43 -17.64 5.07
CA CYS A 191 11.89 -16.68 4.12
C CYS A 191 12.12 -17.12 2.66
N VAL A 192 13.10 -18.00 2.41
CA VAL A 192 13.38 -18.52 1.06
C VAL A 192 12.18 -19.36 0.60
N GLY A 193 11.52 -18.90 -0.45
CA GLY A 193 10.33 -19.56 -0.99
C GLY A 193 9.05 -19.37 -0.18
N CYS A 194 9.06 -18.53 0.86
CA CYS A 194 7.86 -18.20 1.65
C CYS A 194 6.78 -17.57 0.76
N LEU A 195 7.19 -16.74 -0.21
CA LEU A 195 6.39 -16.35 -1.36
C LEU A 195 7.06 -16.84 -2.65
N ARG A 196 6.27 -17.05 -3.70
CA ARG A 196 6.74 -17.43 -5.05
C ARG A 196 6.36 -16.39 -6.12
N PRO A 197 6.82 -15.13 -6.00
CA PRO A 197 6.47 -14.11 -6.98
C PRO A 197 7.31 -14.24 -8.25
N ALA A 198 6.85 -13.57 -9.31
CA ALA A 198 7.69 -13.35 -10.48
C ALA A 198 8.95 -12.54 -10.09
N PRO A 199 10.10 -12.76 -10.75
CA PRO A 199 11.30 -11.96 -10.54
C PRO A 199 11.01 -10.45 -10.67
N ALA A 200 11.54 -9.66 -9.74
CA ALA A 200 11.28 -8.21 -9.67
C ALA A 200 11.54 -7.48 -11.01
N TRP A 201 12.58 -7.86 -11.74
CA TRP A 201 12.88 -7.25 -13.04
C TRP A 201 11.78 -7.48 -14.09
N LYS A 202 11.10 -8.65 -14.07
CA LYS A 202 9.97 -8.94 -14.96
C LYS A 202 8.78 -8.05 -14.61
N ALA A 203 8.50 -7.85 -13.32
CA ALA A 203 7.44 -6.95 -12.88
C ALA A 203 7.71 -5.49 -13.30
N ARG A 204 8.96 -5.00 -13.18
CA ARG A 204 9.35 -3.67 -13.68
C ARG A 204 9.16 -3.55 -15.18
N LEU A 205 9.61 -4.54 -15.95
CA LEU A 205 9.49 -4.54 -17.41
C LEU A 205 8.01 -4.54 -17.85
N ARG A 206 7.19 -5.39 -17.22
CA ARG A 206 5.74 -5.43 -17.46
C ARG A 206 5.08 -4.07 -17.19
N ARG A 207 5.35 -3.47 -16.03
CA ARG A 207 4.80 -2.14 -15.68
C ARG A 207 5.23 -1.07 -16.67
N ARG A 208 6.51 -1.05 -17.04
CA ARG A 208 7.04 -0.12 -18.05
C ARG A 208 6.28 -0.25 -19.37
N PHE A 209 6.09 -1.47 -19.87
CA PHE A 209 5.37 -1.72 -21.12
C PHE A 209 3.90 -1.32 -21.03
N GLU A 210 3.15 -1.81 -20.03
CA GLU A 210 1.73 -1.51 -19.85
C GLU A 210 1.47 -0.01 -19.70
N GLN A 211 2.28 0.68 -18.89
CA GLN A 211 2.11 2.12 -18.65
C GLN A 211 2.50 2.96 -19.87
N SER A 212 3.44 2.48 -20.69
CA SER A 212 3.78 3.14 -21.96
C SER A 212 2.62 3.06 -22.94
N ILE A 213 2.01 1.88 -23.08
CA ILE A 213 0.82 1.69 -23.93
C ILE A 213 -0.33 2.55 -23.43
N ALA A 214 -0.58 2.55 -22.11
CA ALA A 214 -1.65 3.37 -21.53
C ALA A 214 -1.45 4.87 -21.79
N THR A 215 -0.20 5.33 -21.82
CA THR A 215 0.15 6.74 -22.09
C THR A 215 -0.05 7.10 -23.56
N ILE A 216 0.26 6.18 -24.49
CA ILE A 216 0.21 6.44 -25.94
C ILE A 216 -1.21 6.22 -26.51
N PHE A 217 -1.87 5.14 -26.11
CA PHE A 217 -3.12 4.67 -26.72
C PHE A 217 -4.34 4.78 -25.79
N GLY A 218 -4.16 5.35 -24.60
CA GLY A 218 -5.19 5.44 -23.58
C GLY A 218 -5.37 4.16 -22.75
N LYS A 219 -6.00 4.29 -21.57
CA LYS A 219 -6.13 3.22 -20.58
C LYS A 219 -6.93 2.00 -21.08
N GLY A 220 -7.88 2.20 -22.01
CA GLY A 220 -8.72 1.13 -22.56
C GLY A 220 -7.93 0.12 -23.42
N VAL A 221 -7.01 0.60 -24.27
CA VAL A 221 -6.16 -0.26 -25.11
C VAL A 221 -5.14 -1.03 -24.25
N ALA A 222 -4.59 -0.40 -23.21
CA ALA A 222 -3.67 -1.07 -22.28
C ALA A 222 -4.34 -2.24 -21.53
N ALA A 223 -5.61 -2.10 -21.15
CA ALA A 223 -6.37 -3.18 -20.51
C ALA A 223 -6.60 -4.37 -21.45
N ILE A 224 -6.82 -4.11 -22.74
CA ILE A 224 -6.95 -5.15 -23.78
C ILE A 224 -5.61 -5.88 -23.96
N VAL A 225 -4.50 -5.14 -24.10
CA VAL A 225 -3.16 -5.73 -24.26
C VAL A 225 -2.76 -6.58 -23.05
N ARG A 226 -3.09 -6.14 -21.82
CA ARG A 226 -2.86 -6.92 -20.61
C ARG A 226 -3.53 -8.29 -20.67
N ASN A 227 -4.81 -8.31 -21.03
CA ASN A 227 -5.63 -9.53 -21.05
C ASN A 227 -5.32 -10.47 -22.22
N GLU A 228 -4.92 -9.91 -23.37
CA GLU A 228 -4.77 -10.67 -24.63
C GLU A 228 -3.33 -11.11 -24.93
N ILE A 229 -2.32 -10.34 -24.49
CA ILE A 229 -0.92 -10.54 -24.90
C ILE A 229 -0.01 -10.95 -23.73
N LEU A 230 -0.19 -10.35 -22.56
CA LEU A 230 0.71 -10.56 -21.42
C LEU A 230 0.27 -11.71 -20.50
N GLU A 231 -1.02 -12.06 -20.50
CA GLU A 231 -1.59 -13.16 -19.73
C GLU A 231 -2.39 -14.13 -20.63
N PRO A 232 -1.75 -14.82 -21.59
CA PRO A 232 -2.45 -15.69 -22.55
C PRO A 232 -3.19 -16.85 -21.88
N ALA A 233 -2.82 -17.24 -20.66
CA ALA A 233 -3.54 -18.22 -19.85
C ALA A 233 -4.96 -17.75 -19.46
N ASN A 234 -5.16 -16.44 -19.25
CA ASN A 234 -6.48 -15.87 -18.94
C ASN A 234 -7.34 -15.74 -20.20
N HIS A 235 -6.73 -15.48 -21.36
CA HIS A 235 -7.40 -15.55 -22.66
C HIS A 235 -7.79 -16.99 -23.03
N ALA A 236 -6.87 -17.95 -22.89
CA ALA A 236 -7.13 -19.37 -23.13
C ALA A 236 -8.23 -19.93 -22.23
N LYS A 237 -8.26 -19.58 -20.92
CA LYS A 237 -9.37 -19.95 -20.02
C LYS A 237 -10.72 -19.34 -20.40
N ARG A 238 -10.73 -18.16 -21.04
CA ARG A 238 -11.96 -17.50 -21.52
C ARG A 238 -12.46 -18.07 -22.85
N VAL A 239 -11.56 -18.51 -23.71
CA VAL A 239 -11.87 -19.05 -25.05
C VAL A 239 -12.14 -20.55 -25.02
N ALA A 240 -11.41 -21.30 -24.20
CA ALA A 240 -11.46 -22.77 -24.21
C ALA A 240 -12.65 -23.36 -23.45
N GLY A 241 -13.33 -22.61 -22.57
CA GLY A 241 -14.44 -23.10 -21.75
C GLY A 241 -14.08 -24.41 -21.03
N ASP A 242 -13.53 -24.33 -19.82
CA ASP A 242 -12.98 -25.47 -19.08
C ASP A 242 -13.83 -26.76 -19.18
N PRO A 243 -13.36 -27.80 -19.90
CA PRO A 243 -14.09 -29.06 -20.07
C PRO A 243 -14.06 -29.97 -18.83
N THR A 244 -13.37 -29.57 -17.76
CA THR A 244 -13.33 -30.32 -16.48
C THR A 244 -14.30 -29.79 -15.44
N ALA A 245 -15.13 -28.81 -15.78
CA ALA A 245 -16.22 -28.35 -14.93
C ALA A 245 -17.36 -29.39 -14.91
N PRO A 246 -17.82 -29.87 -13.73
CA PRO A 246 -19.00 -30.72 -13.66
C PRO A 246 -20.22 -29.97 -14.21
N SER A 247 -21.05 -30.71 -14.94
CA SER A 247 -22.21 -30.22 -15.69
C SER A 247 -23.14 -29.34 -14.85
N ARG A 248 -23.39 -28.10 -15.31
CA ARG A 248 -24.43 -27.21 -14.78
C ARG A 248 -25.81 -27.75 -15.13
N GLY A 249 -26.48 -28.34 -14.14
CA GLY A 249 -27.93 -28.38 -14.07
C GLY A 249 -28.45 -27.01 -13.65
N ILE A 250 -29.46 -26.52 -14.36
CA ILE A 250 -30.19 -25.30 -14.09
C ILE A 250 -31.09 -25.54 -12.88
N GLU A 251 -30.89 -24.82 -11.78
CA GLU A 251 -31.93 -24.23 -10.92
C GLU A 251 -31.33 -23.61 -9.65
N GLY A 252 -31.70 -22.33 -9.40
CA GLY A 252 -31.93 -21.79 -8.07
C GLY A 252 -30.76 -21.60 -7.09
N GLY A 253 -30.33 -20.34 -6.94
CA GLY A 253 -29.79 -19.82 -5.68
C GLY A 253 -28.30 -20.10 -5.42
N GLY A 254 -27.69 -19.20 -4.64
CA GLY A 254 -26.35 -19.36 -4.12
C GLY A 254 -25.26 -18.74 -4.98
N SER A 255 -24.70 -17.67 -4.43
CA SER A 255 -23.28 -17.56 -4.08
C SER A 255 -22.20 -17.72 -5.13
N ASN A 256 -21.27 -16.74 -5.29
CA ASN A 256 -19.94 -17.04 -5.82
C ASN A 256 -18.73 -16.12 -5.36
N GLY A 257 -18.06 -16.43 -4.23
CA GLY A 257 -16.75 -16.08 -3.71
C GLY A 257 -15.41 -16.40 -4.37
N SER A 258 -14.51 -15.44 -4.15
CA SER A 258 -13.09 -15.63 -3.78
C SER A 258 -12.11 -16.20 -4.82
N THR A 259 -12.13 -15.59 -6.00
CA THR A 259 -10.87 -15.04 -6.58
C THR A 259 -10.88 -13.53 -6.31
N PRO A 260 -9.75 -12.80 -6.21
CA PRO A 260 -9.79 -11.34 -6.31
C PRO A 260 -10.28 -11.02 -7.72
N GLY A 261 -11.59 -10.83 -7.83
CA GLY A 261 -12.32 -10.81 -9.08
C GLY A 261 -11.83 -9.68 -9.96
N SER A 262 -11.28 -10.04 -11.11
CA SER A 262 -11.51 -9.25 -12.31
C SER A 262 -13.03 -9.14 -12.49
N ALA A 263 -13.60 -8.01 -12.08
CA ALA A 263 -14.99 -7.68 -12.37
C ALA A 263 -15.21 -7.83 -13.88
N LYS A 264 -16.01 -8.82 -14.28
CA LYS A 264 -16.47 -8.89 -15.67
C LYS A 264 -17.41 -7.70 -15.88
N PRO A 265 -17.16 -6.82 -16.87
CA PRO A 265 -18.13 -5.80 -17.20
C PRO A 265 -19.39 -6.50 -17.71
N ARG A 266 -20.52 -6.29 -17.03
CA ARG A 266 -21.84 -6.62 -17.60
C ARG A 266 -21.95 -5.84 -18.90
N ARG A 267 -22.14 -6.57 -20.01
CA ARG A 267 -22.39 -5.98 -21.33
C ARG A 267 -23.61 -5.07 -21.23
N GLY A 268 -23.43 -3.80 -21.61
CA GLY A 268 -24.52 -2.97 -22.12
C GLY A 268 -24.60 -1.56 -21.55
N ARG A 269 -23.75 -0.65 -22.02
CA ARG A 269 -24.12 0.58 -22.76
C ARG A 269 -22.84 1.35 -23.14
N ARG A 270 -22.93 2.11 -24.24
CA ARG A 270 -21.80 2.59 -25.06
C ARG A 270 -20.90 3.58 -24.31
N ALA A 271 -19.59 3.48 -24.57
CA ALA A 271 -18.51 4.32 -24.03
C ALA A 271 -18.48 5.78 -24.53
N ALA A 272 -19.63 6.35 -24.90
CA ALA A 272 -19.72 7.69 -25.51
C ALA A 272 -20.42 8.75 -24.63
N GLU A 273 -20.98 8.38 -23.47
CA GLU A 273 -21.79 9.29 -22.63
C GLU A 273 -21.11 9.75 -21.33
N LEU A 274 -19.85 9.38 -21.08
CA LEU A 274 -19.11 9.71 -19.84
C LEU A 274 -18.50 11.13 -19.81
N ALA A 275 -18.92 12.03 -20.70
CA ALA A 275 -18.26 13.32 -20.91
C ALA A 275 -19.01 14.56 -20.38
N SER A 276 -20.16 14.43 -19.71
CA SER A 276 -20.93 15.62 -19.32
C SER A 276 -21.85 15.43 -18.12
N SER A 277 -21.29 15.45 -16.90
CA SER A 277 -22.09 15.78 -15.72
C SER A 277 -21.28 16.65 -14.76
N PRO A 278 -21.83 17.77 -14.27
CA PRO A 278 -21.17 18.59 -13.27
C PRO A 278 -21.18 17.86 -11.91
N PRO A 279 -20.13 18.01 -11.09
CA PRO A 279 -20.00 17.27 -9.84
C PRO A 279 -21.05 17.70 -8.81
N ASP A 280 -21.69 16.69 -8.21
CA ASP A 280 -22.68 16.79 -7.15
C ASP A 280 -22.04 17.36 -5.85
N PRO A 281 -22.56 18.47 -5.31
CA PRO A 281 -21.94 19.17 -4.20
C PRO A 281 -22.16 18.57 -2.80
N GLU A 282 -22.97 17.51 -2.57
CA GLU A 282 -23.16 16.97 -1.19
C GLU A 282 -23.16 15.42 -1.00
N LEU A 283 -22.55 14.64 -1.91
CA LEU A 283 -22.32 13.19 -1.73
C LEU A 283 -21.01 12.84 -0.94
N ALA A 284 -21.00 13.21 0.34
CA ALA A 284 -20.61 12.40 1.50
C ALA A 284 -19.45 11.36 1.42
N LEU A 285 -18.21 11.84 1.26
CA LEU A 285 -17.11 11.72 2.23
C LEU A 285 -16.49 10.35 2.62
N GLY A 286 -16.34 9.38 1.70
CA GLY A 286 -15.51 8.21 2.02
C GLY A 286 -14.97 7.33 0.89
N PHE A 287 -15.62 7.24 -0.28
CA PHE A 287 -15.24 6.22 -1.26
C PHE A 287 -15.53 6.69 -2.71
N GLU A 288 -14.51 7.13 -3.43
CA GLU A 288 -14.65 7.54 -4.84
C GLU A 288 -14.83 6.32 -5.78
N GLY A 289 -15.79 6.39 -6.73
CA GLY A 289 -15.80 5.61 -7.98
C GLY A 289 -16.64 4.33 -8.06
N VAL A 290 -17.70 4.15 -7.25
CA VAL A 290 -18.72 3.11 -7.45
C VAL A 290 -20.03 3.82 -7.71
N GLU A 291 -20.71 3.52 -8.82
CA GLU A 291 -22.14 3.85 -8.91
C GLU A 291 -22.84 3.05 -7.81
N PRO A 292 -23.56 3.69 -6.87
CA PRO A 292 -24.21 2.98 -5.79
C PRO A 292 -25.06 1.87 -6.40
N ASP A 293 -24.91 0.64 -5.91
CA ASP A 293 -25.85 -0.42 -6.25
C ASP A 293 -27.22 0.05 -5.75
N PRO A 294 -28.19 0.33 -6.63
CA PRO A 294 -29.49 0.87 -6.22
C PRO A 294 -30.28 -0.10 -5.34
N SER A 295 -29.84 -1.36 -5.23
CA SER A 295 -30.39 -2.35 -4.31
C SER A 295 -29.75 -2.33 -2.91
N HIS A 296 -28.63 -1.64 -2.73
CA HIS A 296 -27.91 -1.58 -1.46
C HIS A 296 -28.49 -0.49 -0.56
N THR A 297 -28.98 -0.87 0.63
CA THR A 297 -29.76 0.02 1.52
C THR A 297 -28.91 0.98 2.37
N GLY A 298 -27.58 0.85 2.33
CA GLY A 298 -26.67 1.62 3.18
C GLY A 298 -26.63 1.15 4.65
N LEU A 299 -27.38 0.10 4.99
CA LEU A 299 -27.37 -0.51 6.31
C LEU A 299 -26.28 -1.60 6.40
N ILE A 300 -25.60 -1.69 7.54
CA ILE A 300 -24.61 -2.74 7.80
C ILE A 300 -25.36 -4.09 7.91
N GLN A 301 -25.01 -5.04 7.06
CA GLN A 301 -25.53 -6.41 7.13
C GLN A 301 -24.69 -7.22 8.11
N HIS A 302 -25.26 -7.56 9.26
CA HIS A 302 -24.58 -8.35 10.30
C HIS A 302 -24.57 -9.86 10.04
N ASN A 303 -25.37 -10.34 9.07
CA ASN A 303 -25.59 -11.76 8.79
C ASN A 303 -25.09 -12.12 7.38
N LEU A 304 -23.85 -11.74 7.05
CA LEU A 304 -23.26 -12.15 5.78
C LEU A 304 -23.12 -13.68 5.77
N THR A 305 -23.79 -14.33 4.82
CA THR A 305 -23.63 -15.75 4.56
C THR A 305 -22.46 -15.95 3.62
N LEU A 306 -21.54 -16.85 3.98
CA LEU A 306 -20.47 -17.23 3.08
C LEU A 306 -21.06 -17.88 1.83
N ASP A 307 -20.61 -17.40 0.69
CA ASP A 307 -20.92 -17.95 -0.60
C ASP A 307 -20.23 -19.34 -0.76
N ALA A 308 -20.82 -20.31 -1.49
CA ALA A 308 -20.38 -21.73 -1.52
C ALA A 308 -18.93 -21.97 -2.02
N ASP A 309 -18.39 -21.04 -2.78
CA ASP A 309 -17.04 -20.91 -3.32
C ASP A 309 -16.23 -19.77 -2.63
N GLU A 310 -16.78 -19.10 -1.59
CA GLU A 310 -15.97 -18.44 -0.55
C GLU A 310 -15.32 -19.47 0.38
N ALA A 311 -15.10 -20.70 -0.10
CA ALA A 311 -14.37 -21.74 0.58
C ALA A 311 -12.94 -21.24 0.87
N TRP A 312 -12.74 -20.73 2.08
CA TRP A 312 -11.45 -20.27 2.57
C TRP A 312 -10.62 -21.47 3.02
N ALA A 313 -9.32 -21.43 2.73
CA ALA A 313 -8.40 -22.38 3.31
C ALA A 313 -8.49 -22.26 4.84
N GLN A 314 -8.65 -23.40 5.52
CA GLN A 314 -8.66 -23.42 6.99
C GLN A 314 -7.27 -22.95 7.47
N PRO A 315 -7.17 -21.78 8.12
CA PRO A 315 -5.93 -21.25 8.62
C PRO A 315 -5.41 -22.19 9.69
N GLN A 316 -4.09 -22.25 9.80
CA GLN A 316 -3.48 -23.07 10.83
C GLN A 316 -3.85 -22.54 12.21
N ALA A 317 -4.55 -23.36 13.01
CA ALA A 317 -4.83 -23.05 14.40
C ALA A 317 -3.51 -22.83 15.17
N CYS A 318 -3.52 -21.84 16.06
CA CYS A 318 -2.38 -21.51 16.90
C CYS A 318 -2.75 -21.69 18.37
N GLU A 319 -1.79 -22.12 19.17
CA GLU A 319 -1.96 -22.22 20.62
C GLU A 319 -2.21 -20.83 21.23
N PRO A 320 -2.97 -20.71 22.34
CA PRO A 320 -3.27 -19.42 22.96
C PRO A 320 -2.03 -18.61 23.36
N ASP A 321 -0.90 -19.26 23.64
CA ASP A 321 0.37 -18.65 24.10
C ASP A 321 1.32 -18.25 22.95
N THR A 322 0.86 -18.30 21.70
CA THR A 322 1.69 -18.10 20.51
C THR A 322 2.39 -16.74 20.50
N ASN A 323 1.74 -15.69 21.00
CA ASN A 323 2.30 -14.35 21.09
C ASN A 323 3.44 -14.27 22.12
N GLU A 324 3.26 -14.89 23.29
CA GLU A 324 4.23 -14.97 24.37
C GLU A 324 5.47 -15.75 23.91
N ARG A 325 5.27 -16.89 23.25
CA ARG A 325 6.36 -17.69 22.68
C ARG A 325 7.11 -16.93 21.60
N PHE A 326 6.41 -16.21 20.73
CA PHE A 326 7.06 -15.35 19.74
C PHE A 326 7.96 -14.33 20.41
N LEU A 327 7.43 -13.53 21.36
CA LEU A 327 8.16 -12.45 22.02
C LEU A 327 9.29 -12.92 22.93
N ALA A 328 9.22 -14.15 23.45
CA ALA A 328 10.27 -14.75 24.28
C ALA A 328 11.45 -15.29 23.46
N SER A 329 11.35 -15.33 22.13
CA SER A 329 12.42 -15.80 21.28
C SER A 329 13.64 -14.89 21.33
N THR A 330 14.84 -15.49 21.41
CA THR A 330 16.12 -14.77 21.44
C THR A 330 16.81 -14.72 20.08
N HIS A 331 16.27 -15.38 19.06
CA HIS A 331 16.90 -15.52 17.75
C HIS A 331 16.40 -14.50 16.72
N HIS A 332 15.67 -13.45 17.15
CA HIS A 332 14.99 -12.44 16.33
C HIS A 332 15.86 -11.61 15.37
N LEU A 333 17.17 -11.59 15.59
CA LEU A 333 18.15 -10.87 14.77
C LEU A 333 19.27 -11.76 14.20
N THR A 334 19.13 -13.08 14.27
CA THR A 334 20.04 -13.98 13.57
C THR A 334 20.01 -13.68 12.06
N VAL A 335 21.18 -13.57 11.42
CA VAL A 335 21.32 -13.26 9.99
C VAL A 335 22.13 -14.36 9.30
N LEU A 336 21.51 -15.07 8.36
CA LEU A 336 22.12 -16.20 7.64
C LEU A 336 22.07 -16.04 6.11
N ASN A 337 21.25 -15.11 5.61
CA ASN A 337 21.14 -14.79 4.18
C ASN A 337 20.61 -13.36 3.97
N GLU A 338 20.33 -13.00 2.71
CA GLU A 338 19.84 -11.66 2.35
C GLU A 338 18.50 -11.27 3.01
N TYR A 339 17.62 -12.23 3.30
CA TYR A 339 16.37 -11.98 4.01
C TYR A 339 16.61 -11.63 5.49
N GLY A 340 17.56 -12.31 6.13
CA GLY A 340 18.04 -11.95 7.46
C GLY A 340 18.65 -10.55 7.47
N THR A 341 19.50 -10.23 6.49
CA THR A 341 20.10 -8.89 6.35
C THR A 341 19.03 -7.82 6.17
N ARG A 342 18.04 -8.06 5.32
CA ARG A 342 16.93 -7.12 5.09
C ARG A 342 16.07 -6.91 6.35
N ARG A 343 15.83 -7.96 7.15
CA ARG A 343 15.14 -7.84 8.44
C ARG A 343 15.91 -6.95 9.40
N ALA A 344 17.22 -7.19 9.55
CA ALA A 344 18.08 -6.35 10.39
C ALA A 344 18.07 -4.89 9.92
N ALA A 345 18.09 -4.66 8.60
CA ALA A 345 18.00 -3.31 8.04
C ALA A 345 16.66 -2.62 8.33
N GLY A 346 15.53 -3.35 8.28
CA GLY A 346 14.24 -2.76 8.63
C GLY A 346 14.08 -2.48 10.13
N ALA A 347 14.64 -3.32 11.01
CA ALA A 347 14.76 -3.00 12.44
C ALA A 347 15.63 -1.75 12.67
N ALA A 348 16.76 -1.65 11.98
CA ALA A 348 17.63 -0.47 12.02
C ALA A 348 16.93 0.80 11.49
N ALA A 349 16.10 0.67 10.45
CA ALA A 349 15.30 1.79 9.93
C ALA A 349 14.33 2.32 11.00
N LEU A 350 13.64 1.44 11.72
CA LEU A 350 12.78 1.82 12.83
C LEU A 350 13.57 2.44 13.99
N ALA A 351 14.73 1.87 14.34
CA ALA A 351 15.58 2.40 15.40
C ALA A 351 16.15 3.80 15.08
N ALA A 352 16.39 4.10 13.80
CA ALA A 352 16.85 5.42 13.35
C ALA A 352 15.75 6.49 13.40
N ALA A 353 14.47 6.10 13.35
CA ALA A 353 13.35 7.04 13.37
C ALA A 353 13.34 7.90 14.64
N SER A 354 12.78 9.10 14.55
CA SER A 354 12.57 9.95 15.73
C SER A 354 11.51 9.35 16.65
N LEU A 355 10.46 8.78 16.05
CA LEU A 355 9.31 8.18 16.71
C LEU A 355 8.73 7.06 15.84
N VAL A 356 8.35 5.95 16.45
CA VAL A 356 7.63 4.83 15.83
C VAL A 356 6.27 4.70 16.52
N THR A 357 5.18 4.79 15.76
CA THR A 357 3.81 4.79 16.28
C THR A 357 3.03 3.57 15.81
N PRO A 358 3.27 2.38 16.38
CA PRO A 358 2.53 1.17 16.00
C PRO A 358 1.05 1.29 16.43
N PRO A 359 0.08 0.78 15.63
CA PRO A 359 -1.34 0.69 15.97
C PRO A 359 -1.69 -0.30 17.09
N SER A 360 -0.85 -1.31 17.33
CA SER A 360 -1.07 -2.31 18.39
C SER A 360 0.13 -2.41 19.34
N ARG A 361 -0.15 -2.74 20.61
CA ARG A 361 0.90 -3.00 21.61
C ARG A 361 1.77 -4.19 21.21
N PHE A 362 1.15 -5.25 20.70
CA PHE A 362 1.87 -6.44 20.28
C PHE A 362 2.90 -6.12 19.20
N MET A 363 2.52 -5.38 18.16
CA MET A 363 3.47 -5.03 17.11
C MET A 363 4.61 -4.13 17.63
N GLY A 364 4.32 -3.22 18.57
CA GLY A 364 5.37 -2.48 19.28
C GLY A 364 6.37 -3.41 19.98
N ARG A 365 5.88 -4.40 20.73
CA ARG A 365 6.72 -5.40 21.41
C ARG A 365 7.48 -6.30 20.43
N VAL A 366 6.90 -6.61 19.26
CA VAL A 366 7.59 -7.33 18.19
C VAL A 366 8.81 -6.53 17.73
N TYR A 367 8.67 -5.23 17.47
CA TYR A 367 9.79 -4.38 17.09
C TYR A 367 10.83 -4.22 18.20
N GLU A 368 10.39 -4.08 19.45
CA GLU A 368 11.27 -4.05 20.62
C GLU A 368 12.10 -5.35 20.75
N SER A 369 11.45 -6.52 20.62
CA SER A 369 12.11 -7.82 20.62
C SER A 369 13.11 -8.00 19.47
N MET A 370 13.00 -7.16 18.43
CA MET A 370 13.90 -7.10 17.28
C MET A 370 14.91 -5.94 17.39
N GLY A 371 15.10 -5.36 18.59
CA GLY A 371 16.16 -4.38 18.87
C GLY A 371 15.79 -2.93 18.57
N VAL A 372 14.53 -2.62 18.28
CA VAL A 372 14.08 -1.22 18.22
C VAL A 372 14.00 -0.66 19.64
N PRO A 373 14.67 0.46 19.96
CA PRO A 373 14.68 0.98 21.33
C PRO A 373 13.27 1.37 21.81
N ALA A 374 12.90 0.95 23.01
CA ALA A 374 11.55 1.15 23.56
C ALA A 374 11.16 2.63 23.65
N GLU A 375 12.13 3.52 23.92
CA GLU A 375 11.93 4.97 23.97
C GLU A 375 11.56 5.60 22.61
N ARG A 376 11.79 4.87 21.50
CA ARG A 376 11.33 5.26 20.17
C ARG A 376 9.90 4.86 19.89
N ILE A 377 9.34 3.93 20.66
CA ILE A 377 8.04 3.31 20.37
C ILE A 377 6.95 3.97 21.23
N ARG A 378 5.91 4.47 20.57
CA ARG A 378 4.70 4.97 21.22
C ARG A 378 3.46 4.34 20.60
N HIS A 379 2.78 3.48 21.34
CA HIS A 379 1.50 2.92 20.88
C HIS A 379 0.50 4.05 20.61
N VAL A 380 0.00 4.13 19.38
CA VAL A 380 -1.05 5.08 18.96
C VAL A 380 -2.15 4.28 18.31
N ARG A 381 -3.33 4.24 18.94
CA ARG A 381 -4.50 3.55 18.39
C ARG A 381 -5.02 4.30 17.17
N LEU A 382 -5.49 3.58 16.16
CA LEU A 382 -6.04 4.17 14.92
C LEU A 382 -7.47 4.74 15.09
N GLY A 383 -7.97 4.84 16.32
CA GLY A 383 -9.25 5.49 16.62
C GLY A 383 -10.45 4.80 15.98
N GLN A 384 -10.41 3.46 15.87
CA GLN A 384 -11.57 2.66 15.48
C GLN A 384 -12.13 1.99 16.73
N PRO A 385 -13.17 2.58 17.36
CA PRO A 385 -13.62 2.17 18.69
C PRO A 385 -14.06 0.70 18.76
N HIS A 386 -14.49 0.11 17.63
CA HIS A 386 -14.91 -1.29 17.55
C HIS A 386 -13.76 -2.29 17.59
N PHE A 387 -12.53 -1.89 17.22
CA PHE A 387 -11.32 -2.70 17.47
C PHE A 387 -10.73 -2.45 18.86
N ASP A 388 -11.19 -1.39 19.54
CA ASP A 388 -10.72 -1.00 20.88
C ASP A 388 -11.55 -1.62 22.03
N GLN A 389 -12.61 -2.38 21.71
CA GLN A 389 -13.56 -2.99 22.65
C GLN A 389 -13.35 -4.48 22.93
N ILE A 390 -12.35 -5.12 22.33
CA ILE A 390 -12.08 -6.56 22.49
C ILE A 390 -10.80 -6.78 23.29
#